data_AF-M2YM34-F1
#
_entry.id   AF-M2YM34-F1
#
_cell.length_a   1.000
_cell.length_b   1.000
_cell.length_c   1.000
_cell.angle_alpha   90.00
_cell.angle_beta   90.00
_cell.angle_gamma   90.00
#
_symmetry.space_group_name_H-M   'P 1'
#
loop_
_entity.id
_entity.type
_entity.pdbx_description
1 polymer ?
#
loop_
_entity_poly.entity_id
_entity_poly.type
_entity_poly.pdbx_seq_one_letter_code
_entity_poly.pdbx_strand_id
1 'polypeptide(L)'
;MHSQSMVNISSLLPDFAPLFEDCKAGSLMLFPQLLEDVLKSWIMHMATDCTPLLRFRLHEDYELLQTFRGLPLVYFSADGARFQYFAHVLFDRLRRGPRSWADTFILTESAHDTIGSSPGVFPEHMQITIAEDVLKRSTTSSILQKLSSVGMAYTVAWPIQNVTRSATSAVHSRAFTLLLQISYARSILQSAFFELRAEEPASIALIAMRHRLLCFSNILHDHITTTAAVIHKDMLARMTSAADIDSMAAIWADYEKRLQTGLLLTSSMTPVRDVILDILAMNELLPARRTTELQDQLEKSLPFLVSGLRAISRAGGEPGLEVLAERLDWMTDS
;
A
#
# COMPACT_ATOMS: atom_id res chain seq x y z
N MET A 1 -39.49 2.87 -9.53
CA MET A 1 -39.94 2.25 -10.80
C MET A 1 -38.69 1.93 -11.61
N HIS A 2 -38.14 0.73 -11.48
CA HIS A 2 -37.05 0.24 -12.33
C HIS A 2 -37.56 -1.03 -12.98
N SER A 3 -38.04 -0.90 -14.21
CA SER A 3 -38.44 -2.03 -15.02
C SER A 3 -37.20 -2.88 -15.27
N GLN A 4 -37.20 -4.08 -14.68
CA GLN A 4 -36.39 -5.19 -15.14
C GLN A 4 -36.71 -5.41 -16.62
N SER A 5 -35.79 -5.04 -17.53
CA SER A 5 -35.80 -5.70 -18.84
C SER A 5 -35.27 -7.10 -18.59
N MET A 6 -36.19 -8.06 -18.46
CA MET A 6 -35.86 -9.46 -18.65
C MET A 6 -35.29 -9.58 -20.06
N VAL A 7 -33.96 -9.71 -20.15
CA VAL A 7 -33.30 -10.10 -21.39
C VAL A 7 -33.93 -11.43 -21.78
N ASN A 8 -34.62 -11.44 -22.92
CA ASN A 8 -35.40 -12.58 -23.38
C ASN A 8 -34.43 -13.68 -23.80
N ILE A 9 -34.22 -14.69 -22.93
CA ILE A 9 -33.20 -15.74 -23.12
C ILE A 9 -33.43 -16.52 -24.42
N SER A 10 -34.67 -16.55 -24.93
CA SER A 10 -35.03 -17.21 -26.19
C SER A 10 -34.50 -16.52 -27.45
N SER A 11 -34.21 -15.21 -27.42
CA SER A 11 -33.62 -14.49 -28.57
C SER A 11 -32.09 -14.55 -28.60
N LEU A 12 -31.49 -15.21 -27.61
CA LEU A 12 -30.05 -15.37 -27.46
C LEU A 12 -29.57 -16.75 -27.88
N LEU A 13 -30.41 -17.64 -28.40
CA LEU A 13 -29.99 -18.97 -28.86
C LEU A 13 -29.15 -18.86 -30.15
N PRO A 14 -28.17 -19.77 -30.36
CA PRO A 14 -27.40 -19.79 -31.60
C PRO A 14 -28.30 -20.07 -32.79
N ASP A 15 -28.19 -19.26 -33.84
CA ASP A 15 -28.85 -19.54 -35.11
C ASP A 15 -28.09 -20.64 -35.86
N PHE A 16 -28.74 -21.79 -36.02
CA PHE A 16 -28.18 -22.94 -36.73
C PHE A 16 -28.58 -22.97 -38.22
N ALA A 17 -29.41 -22.03 -38.70
CA ALA A 17 -29.77 -21.92 -40.11
C ALA A 17 -28.57 -21.91 -41.07
N PRO A 18 -27.47 -21.14 -40.82
CA PRO A 18 -26.29 -21.15 -41.69
C PRO A 18 -25.59 -22.51 -41.72
N LEU A 19 -25.57 -23.24 -40.61
CA LEU A 19 -24.99 -24.59 -40.54
C LEU A 19 -25.74 -25.60 -41.42
N PHE A 20 -27.07 -25.51 -41.47
CA PHE A 20 -27.89 -26.37 -42.34
C PHE A 20 -27.72 -26.04 -43.83
N GLU A 21 -27.47 -24.78 -44.18
CA GLU A 21 -27.20 -24.38 -45.56
C GLU A 21 -25.79 -24.80 -46.02
N ASP A 22 -24.77 -24.67 -45.15
CA ASP A 22 -23.39 -25.11 -45.45
C ASP A 22 -23.26 -26.64 -45.58
N CYS A 23 -24.07 -27.39 -44.82
CA CYS A 23 -24.18 -28.84 -44.97
C CYS A 23 -24.83 -29.25 -46.30
N LYS A 24 -25.78 -28.46 -46.82
CA LYS A 24 -26.43 -28.71 -48.12
C LYS A 24 -25.55 -28.27 -49.31
N ALA A 25 -24.74 -27.22 -49.12
CA ALA A 25 -23.87 -26.66 -50.15
C ALA A 25 -22.62 -27.51 -50.44
N GLY A 26 -22.41 -28.63 -49.73
CA GLY A 26 -21.29 -29.54 -49.97
C GLY A 26 -19.94 -28.98 -49.50
N SER A 27 -19.94 -28.31 -48.35
CA SER A 27 -18.70 -27.83 -47.72
C SER A 27 -17.70 -28.98 -47.49
N LEU A 28 -16.41 -28.72 -47.73
CA LEU A 28 -15.32 -29.68 -47.51
C LEU A 28 -14.99 -29.88 -46.02
N MET A 29 -15.63 -29.11 -45.13
CA MET A 29 -15.46 -29.19 -43.68
C MET A 29 -16.36 -30.29 -43.09
N LEU A 30 -15.86 -31.00 -42.07
CA LEU A 30 -16.64 -32.01 -41.37
C LEU A 30 -17.71 -31.33 -40.49
N PHE A 31 -18.91 -31.92 -40.41
CA PHE A 31 -20.02 -31.40 -39.59
C PHE A 31 -19.61 -30.99 -38.14
N PRO A 32 -18.79 -31.77 -37.40
CA PRO A 32 -18.36 -31.38 -36.05
C PRO A 32 -17.58 -30.06 -36.03
N GLN A 33 -16.80 -29.76 -37.07
CA GLN A 33 -16.03 -28.52 -37.18
C GLN A 33 -16.94 -27.32 -37.43
N LEU A 34 -17.92 -27.46 -38.33
CA LEU A 34 -18.92 -26.41 -38.60
C LEU A 34 -19.77 -26.10 -37.36
N LEU A 35 -20.17 -27.13 -36.62
CA LEU A 35 -20.90 -26.95 -35.36
C LEU A 35 -20.04 -26.25 -34.30
N GLU A 36 -18.77 -26.65 -34.18
CA GLU A 36 -17.84 -26.04 -33.24
C GLU A 36 -17.59 -24.56 -33.57
N ASP A 37 -17.45 -24.20 -34.85
CA ASP A 37 -17.22 -22.83 -35.29
C ASP A 37 -18.45 -21.93 -35.06
N VAL A 38 -19.65 -22.41 -35.36
CA VAL A 38 -20.91 -21.67 -35.09
C VAL A 38 -21.12 -21.46 -33.59
N LEU A 39 -20.90 -22.50 -32.78
CA LEU A 39 -21.01 -22.40 -31.32
C LEU A 39 -19.95 -21.45 -30.75
N LYS A 40 -18.70 -21.53 -31.21
CA LYS A 40 -17.63 -20.61 -30.79
C LYS A 40 -17.98 -19.17 -31.14
N SER A 41 -18.42 -18.91 -32.37
CA SER A 41 -18.82 -17.57 -32.81
C SER A 41 -19.97 -17.00 -31.97
N TRP A 42 -20.97 -17.83 -31.69
CA TRP A 42 -22.10 -17.45 -30.83
C TRP A 42 -21.67 -17.16 -29.38
N ILE A 43 -20.86 -18.03 -28.78
CA ILE A 43 -20.31 -17.82 -27.42
C ILE A 43 -19.50 -16.52 -27.38
N MET A 44 -18.67 -16.26 -28.39
CA MET A 44 -17.87 -15.04 -28.48
C MET A 44 -18.76 -13.79 -28.61
N HIS A 45 -19.81 -13.82 -29.42
CA HIS A 45 -20.76 -12.72 -29.55
C HIS A 45 -21.47 -12.41 -28.22
N MET A 46 -21.99 -13.45 -27.56
CA MET A 46 -22.61 -13.33 -26.24
C MET A 46 -21.65 -12.78 -25.17
N ALA A 47 -20.40 -13.25 -25.14
CA ALA A 47 -19.39 -12.78 -24.21
C ALA A 47 -18.97 -11.32 -24.48
N THR A 48 -18.94 -10.93 -25.76
CA THR A 48 -18.59 -9.56 -26.19
C THR A 48 -19.65 -8.54 -25.78
N ASP A 49 -20.92 -8.93 -25.66
CA ASP A 49 -21.98 -8.01 -25.22
C ASP A 49 -22.03 -7.83 -23.70
N CYS A 50 -21.72 -8.88 -22.93
CA CYS A 50 -21.78 -8.83 -21.45
C CYS A 50 -20.58 -8.12 -20.80
N THR A 51 -19.38 -8.30 -21.35
CA THR A 51 -18.13 -7.73 -20.80
C THR A 51 -18.11 -6.18 -20.73
N PRO A 52 -18.46 -5.43 -21.80
CA PRO A 52 -18.47 -3.97 -21.76
C PRO A 52 -19.58 -3.41 -20.87
N LEU A 53 -20.74 -4.09 -20.79
CA LEU A 53 -21.83 -3.68 -19.89
C LEU A 53 -21.42 -3.82 -18.43
N LEU A 54 -20.77 -4.92 -18.06
CA LEU A 54 -20.27 -5.13 -16.70
C LEU A 54 -19.21 -4.09 -16.35
N ARG A 55 -18.26 -3.83 -17.27
CA ARG A 55 -17.25 -2.78 -17.08
C ARG A 55 -17.88 -1.39 -16.89
N PHE A 56 -18.89 -1.05 -17.68
CA PHE A 56 -19.63 0.22 -17.55
C PHE A 56 -20.29 0.33 -16.17
N ARG A 57 -21.00 -0.72 -15.75
CA ARG A 57 -21.60 -0.80 -14.41
C ARG A 57 -20.57 -0.65 -13.30
N LEU A 58 -19.41 -1.29 -13.43
CA LEU A 58 -18.34 -1.27 -12.43
C LEU A 58 -17.63 0.10 -12.36
N HIS A 59 -17.58 0.83 -13.48
CA HIS A 59 -17.03 2.18 -13.55
C HIS A 59 -18.01 3.25 -13.05
N GLU A 60 -19.25 3.24 -13.55
CA GLU A 60 -20.26 4.27 -13.31
C GLU A 60 -21.02 4.07 -12.00
N ASP A 61 -21.45 2.84 -11.68
CA ASP A 61 -22.33 2.60 -10.53
C ASP A 61 -21.54 2.33 -9.23
N TYR A 62 -20.30 1.85 -9.34
CA TYR A 62 -19.50 1.43 -8.19
C TYR A 62 -18.22 2.24 -7.97
N GLU A 63 -18.05 3.33 -8.74
CA GLU A 63 -16.95 4.29 -8.61
C GLU A 63 -15.57 3.64 -8.38
N LEU A 64 -15.27 2.56 -9.12
CA LEU A 64 -14.06 1.76 -8.94
C LEU A 64 -12.80 2.64 -8.93
N LEU A 65 -12.68 3.50 -9.94
CA LEU A 65 -11.51 4.38 -10.07
C LEU A 65 -11.43 5.37 -8.93
N GLN A 66 -12.55 5.79 -8.35
CA GLN A 66 -12.57 6.69 -7.21
C GLN A 66 -12.08 5.98 -5.96
N THR A 67 -12.53 4.74 -5.73
CA THR A 67 -12.03 3.89 -4.65
C THR A 67 -10.51 3.71 -4.75
N PHE A 68 -9.98 3.46 -5.96
CA PHE A 68 -8.53 3.34 -6.16
C PHE A 68 -7.78 4.66 -6.00
N ARG A 69 -8.32 5.79 -6.49
CA ARG A 69 -7.74 7.13 -6.27
C ARG A 69 -7.67 7.52 -4.80
N GLY A 70 -8.55 6.98 -3.96
CA GLY A 70 -8.53 7.19 -2.51
C GLY A 70 -7.39 6.44 -1.79
N LEU A 71 -6.87 5.34 -2.35
CA LEU A 71 -5.88 4.50 -1.66
C LEU A 71 -4.59 5.24 -1.27
N PRO A 72 -3.98 6.09 -2.13
CA PRO A 72 -2.78 6.84 -1.74
C PRO A 72 -3.03 7.87 -0.64
N LEU A 73 -4.24 8.45 -0.59
CA LEU A 73 -4.63 9.39 0.45
C LEU A 73 -4.75 8.68 1.80
N VAL A 74 -5.28 7.45 1.81
CA VAL A 74 -5.44 6.63 3.02
C VAL A 74 -4.12 6.01 3.49
N TYR A 75 -3.35 5.42 2.58
CA TYR A 75 -2.25 4.52 2.93
C TYR A 75 -0.85 5.08 2.74
N PHE A 76 -0.64 5.94 1.74
CA PHE A 76 0.71 6.35 1.30
C PHE A 76 1.06 7.80 1.63
N SER A 77 0.29 8.44 2.52
CA SER A 77 0.53 9.83 2.93
C SER A 77 0.55 10.81 1.73
N ALA A 78 -0.28 10.58 0.70
CA ALA A 78 -0.34 11.46 -0.47
C ALA A 78 -0.73 12.91 -0.10
N ASP A 79 -1.61 13.08 0.89
CA ASP A 79 -1.76 14.33 1.64
C ASP A 79 -0.97 14.24 2.95
N GLY A 80 0.28 14.70 2.89
CA GLY A 80 1.20 14.62 4.02
C GLY A 80 0.72 15.41 5.26
N ALA A 81 -0.03 16.49 5.07
CA ALA A 81 -0.51 17.31 6.18
C ALA A 81 -1.58 16.58 7.00
N ARG A 82 -2.55 15.96 6.33
CA ARG A 82 -3.61 15.18 6.99
C ARG A 82 -3.07 13.93 7.66
N PHE A 83 -2.20 13.21 6.96
CA PHE A 83 -1.53 12.03 7.53
C PHE A 83 -0.72 12.42 8.77
N GLN A 84 0.03 13.52 8.71
CA GLN A 84 0.82 14.00 9.84
C GLN A 84 -0.06 14.42 11.02
N TYR A 85 -1.18 15.10 10.77
CA TYR A 85 -2.12 15.47 11.84
C TYR A 85 -2.68 14.23 12.54
N PHE A 86 -3.16 13.23 11.79
CA PHE A 86 -3.59 11.94 12.35
C PHE A 86 -2.47 11.27 13.16
N ALA A 87 -1.26 11.21 12.59
CA ALA A 87 -0.11 10.59 13.22
C ALA A 87 0.24 11.27 14.55
N HIS A 88 0.22 12.60 14.63
CA HIS A 88 0.45 13.33 15.88
C HIS A 88 -0.61 13.04 16.95
N VAL A 89 -1.90 13.00 16.58
CA VAL A 89 -2.98 12.62 17.50
C VAL A 89 -2.74 11.22 18.07
N LEU A 90 -2.33 10.27 17.22
CA LEU A 90 -1.97 8.92 17.63
C LEU A 90 -0.73 8.90 18.55
N PHE A 91 0.32 9.65 18.21
CA PHE A 91 1.56 9.70 19.00
C PHE A 91 1.33 10.30 20.39
N ASP A 92 0.53 11.36 20.49
CA ASP A 92 0.18 11.96 21.78
C ASP A 92 -0.62 11.01 22.66
N ARG A 93 -1.54 10.23 22.07
CA ARG A 93 -2.27 9.18 22.80
C ARG A 93 -1.34 8.07 23.28
N LEU A 94 -0.40 7.64 22.44
CA LEU A 94 0.61 6.62 22.80
C LEU A 94 1.50 7.09 23.97
N ARG A 95 1.88 8.37 24.00
CA ARG A 95 2.65 8.98 25.10
C ARG A 95 1.85 9.07 26.41
N ARG A 96 0.54 9.29 26.35
CA ARG A 96 -0.34 9.43 27.53
C ARG A 96 -0.62 8.12 28.28
N GLY A 97 -0.29 6.97 27.69
CA GLY A 97 -0.27 5.68 28.39
C GLY A 97 -1.15 4.58 27.77
N PRO A 98 -1.00 3.32 28.24
CA PRO A 98 -1.44 2.11 27.51
C PRO A 98 -2.96 1.92 27.39
N ARG A 99 -3.77 2.54 28.25
CA ARG A 99 -5.24 2.35 28.24
C ARG A 99 -6.00 3.28 27.30
N SER A 100 -5.42 4.42 26.91
CA SER A 100 -6.11 5.44 26.11
C SER A 100 -5.85 5.35 24.61
N TRP A 101 -4.76 4.71 24.18
CA TRP A 101 -4.41 4.62 22.76
C TRP A 101 -5.02 3.41 22.06
N ALA A 102 -5.42 2.38 22.80
CA ALA A 102 -5.91 1.11 22.24
C ALA A 102 -7.40 1.15 21.83
N ASP A 103 -8.07 2.28 21.99
CA ASP A 103 -9.48 2.44 21.60
C ASP A 103 -9.58 2.62 20.08
N THR A 104 -9.90 1.53 19.39
CA THR A 104 -10.05 1.52 17.92
C THR A 104 -11.17 2.42 17.43
N PHE A 105 -12.22 2.64 18.23
CA PHE A 105 -13.31 3.54 17.87
C PHE A 105 -12.80 4.97 17.76
N ILE A 106 -12.13 5.47 18.80
CA ILE A 106 -11.65 6.85 18.81
C ILE A 106 -10.53 7.06 17.78
N LEU A 107 -9.66 6.06 17.57
CA LEU A 107 -8.66 6.14 16.51
C LEU A 107 -9.29 6.18 15.12
N THR A 108 -10.36 5.40 14.90
CA THR A 108 -11.10 5.40 13.63
C THR A 108 -11.80 6.73 13.40
N GLU A 109 -12.48 7.27 14.42
CA GLU A 109 -13.08 8.61 14.37
C GLU A 109 -12.04 9.69 14.07
N SER A 110 -10.90 9.66 14.77
CA SER A 110 -9.79 10.58 14.50
C SER A 110 -9.25 10.45 13.07
N ALA A 111 -9.28 9.24 12.49
CA ALA A 111 -8.86 9.01 11.12
C ALA A 111 -9.90 9.49 10.10
N HIS A 112 -11.20 9.36 10.41
CA HIS A 112 -12.30 9.89 9.61
C HIS A 112 -12.25 11.42 9.53
N ASP A 113 -12.08 12.10 10.66
CA ASP A 113 -12.03 13.56 10.72
C ASP A 113 -10.87 14.16 9.92
N THR A 114 -9.80 13.40 9.74
CA THR A 114 -8.52 13.91 9.24
C THR A 114 -8.24 13.43 7.82
N ILE A 115 -7.98 12.14 7.65
CA ILE A 115 -7.71 11.48 6.38
C ILE A 115 -9.03 11.34 5.59
N GLY A 116 -10.11 10.94 6.27
CA GLY A 116 -11.44 10.76 5.67
C GLY A 116 -12.07 12.04 5.12
N SER A 117 -11.74 13.20 5.68
CA SER A 117 -12.15 14.51 5.16
C SER A 117 -11.59 14.85 3.76
N SER A 118 -10.81 13.96 3.14
CA SER A 118 -10.15 14.21 1.85
C SER A 118 -11.12 13.97 0.69
N PRO A 119 -11.11 14.81 -0.36
CA PRO A 119 -11.99 14.60 -1.50
C PRO A 119 -11.66 13.26 -2.18
N GLY A 120 -12.64 12.36 -2.22
CA GLY A 120 -12.51 11.05 -2.87
C GLY A 120 -12.08 9.89 -1.96
N VAL A 121 -12.05 10.10 -0.64
CA VAL A 121 -11.99 9.03 0.34
C VAL A 121 -13.38 8.81 0.90
N PHE A 122 -13.76 7.55 1.12
CA PHE A 122 -15.01 7.15 1.76
C PHE A 122 -14.73 6.80 3.23
N PRO A 123 -15.03 7.69 4.20
CA PRO A 123 -14.77 7.44 5.61
C PRO A 123 -15.45 6.16 6.12
N GLU A 124 -16.64 5.84 5.62
CA GLU A 124 -17.41 4.65 5.99
C GLU A 124 -16.66 3.33 5.75
N HIS A 125 -15.71 3.32 4.81
CA HIS A 125 -14.90 2.15 4.48
C HIS A 125 -13.61 2.06 5.31
N MET A 126 -13.30 3.08 6.12
CA MET A 126 -12.04 3.21 6.83
C MET A 126 -12.17 2.75 8.28
N GLN A 127 -11.28 1.87 8.72
CA GLN A 127 -11.24 1.37 10.10
C GLN A 127 -9.79 1.20 10.57
N ILE A 128 -9.50 1.65 11.78
CA ILE A 128 -8.22 1.36 12.44
C ILE A 128 -8.32 0.02 13.15
N THR A 129 -7.37 -0.86 12.87
CA THR A 129 -7.25 -2.16 13.52
C THR A 129 -6.02 -2.17 14.42
N ILE A 130 -6.12 -2.87 15.55
CA ILE A 130 -4.98 -3.08 16.45
C ILE A 130 -4.82 -4.58 16.65
N ALA A 131 -3.61 -5.09 16.42
CA ALA A 131 -3.33 -6.51 16.63
C ALA A 131 -3.46 -6.89 18.11
N GLU A 132 -4.28 -7.90 18.41
CA GLU A 132 -4.59 -8.35 19.78
C GLU A 132 -3.35 -8.73 20.60
N ASP A 133 -2.30 -9.20 19.94
CA ASP A 133 -1.04 -9.61 20.58
C ASP A 133 -0.33 -8.47 21.31
N VAL A 134 -0.62 -7.20 21.00
CA VAL A 134 -0.04 -6.05 21.71
C VAL A 134 -0.81 -5.68 22.97
N LEU A 135 -2.11 -5.97 23.04
CA LEU A 135 -2.89 -5.76 24.27
C LEU A 135 -2.40 -6.65 25.42
N LYS A 136 -1.74 -7.77 25.10
CA LYS A 136 -1.20 -8.74 26.06
C LYS A 136 0.28 -8.52 26.39
N ARG A 137 1.03 -7.75 25.58
CA ARG A 137 2.48 -7.54 25.76
C ARG A 137 2.74 -6.36 26.71
N SER A 138 3.74 -6.57 27.58
CA SER A 138 4.20 -5.70 28.68
C SER A 138 4.16 -4.19 28.41
N THR A 139 3.93 -3.42 29.48
CA THR A 139 3.98 -1.95 29.58
C THR A 139 5.33 -1.31 29.18
N THR A 140 6.37 -2.12 28.94
CA THR A 140 7.75 -1.69 28.68
C THR A 140 8.17 -1.68 27.20
N SER A 141 7.26 -1.95 26.26
CA SER A 141 7.58 -1.90 24.82
C SER A 141 7.78 -0.47 24.33
N SER A 142 8.74 -0.29 23.41
CA SER A 142 8.99 0.99 22.72
C SER A 142 7.75 1.47 21.97
N ILE A 143 7.65 2.77 21.73
CA ILE A 143 6.46 3.33 21.05
C ILE A 143 6.45 2.85 19.59
N LEU A 144 7.61 2.71 18.96
CA LEU A 144 7.75 2.08 17.63
C LEU A 144 7.22 0.65 17.56
N GLN A 145 7.41 -0.15 18.61
CA GLN A 145 6.84 -1.50 18.68
C GLN A 145 5.32 -1.46 18.84
N LYS A 146 4.78 -0.54 19.65
CA LYS A 146 3.32 -0.34 19.75
C LYS A 146 2.72 0.06 18.40
N LEU A 147 3.38 0.97 17.68
CA LEU A 147 2.96 1.40 16.35
C LEU A 147 2.95 0.26 15.32
N SER A 148 3.82 -0.75 15.46
CA SER A 148 3.83 -1.93 14.57
C SER A 148 2.52 -2.73 14.57
N SER A 149 1.68 -2.54 15.60
CA SER A 149 0.39 -3.22 15.72
C SER A 149 -0.80 -2.42 15.19
N VAL A 150 -0.59 -1.15 14.84
CA VAL A 150 -1.63 -0.28 14.32
C VAL A 150 -1.74 -0.50 12.81
N GLY A 151 -2.86 -1.06 12.38
CA GLY A 151 -3.22 -1.28 10.99
C GLY A 151 -4.31 -0.34 10.52
N MET A 152 -4.38 -0.18 9.19
CA MET A 152 -5.43 0.57 8.51
C MET A 152 -6.19 -0.38 7.57
N ALA A 153 -7.48 -0.56 7.81
CA ALA A 153 -8.35 -1.33 6.94
C ALA A 153 -9.24 -0.37 6.14
N TYR A 154 -9.18 -0.48 4.81
CA TYR A 154 -10.05 0.23 3.89
C TYR A 154 -10.86 -0.82 3.12
N THR A 155 -12.12 -1.01 3.52
CA THR A 155 -13.00 -2.07 3.02
C THR A 155 -13.56 -1.69 1.65
N VAL A 156 -13.23 -2.45 0.61
CA VAL A 156 -13.77 -2.23 -0.73
C VAL A 156 -15.11 -2.94 -0.91
N ALA A 157 -16.03 -2.33 -1.65
CA ALA A 157 -17.33 -2.92 -1.96
C ALA A 157 -17.19 -4.24 -2.73
N TRP A 158 -18.14 -5.18 -2.53
CA TRP A 158 -18.08 -6.52 -3.14
C TRP A 158 -17.83 -6.53 -4.66
N PRO A 159 -18.45 -5.68 -5.49
CA PRO A 159 -18.19 -5.69 -6.94
C PRO A 159 -16.72 -5.43 -7.28
N ILE A 160 -16.06 -4.54 -6.52
CA ILE A 160 -14.64 -4.21 -6.65
C ILE A 160 -13.75 -5.38 -6.19
N GLN A 161 -14.24 -6.20 -5.25
CA GLN A 161 -13.52 -7.41 -4.80
C GLN A 161 -13.35 -8.45 -5.91
N ASN A 162 -14.13 -8.42 -6.99
CA ASN A 162 -13.86 -9.26 -8.16
C ASN A 162 -12.54 -8.89 -8.85
N VAL A 163 -12.10 -7.64 -8.71
CA VAL A 163 -10.80 -7.15 -9.21
C VAL A 163 -9.70 -7.34 -8.16
N THR A 164 -9.92 -6.88 -6.93
CA THR A 164 -8.89 -6.90 -5.87
C THR A 164 -8.71 -8.27 -5.23
N ARG A 165 -9.67 -9.19 -5.41
CA ARG A 165 -9.74 -10.54 -4.81
C ARG A 165 -9.75 -10.55 -3.28
N SER A 166 -9.95 -9.40 -2.64
CA SER A 166 -9.89 -9.25 -1.18
C SER A 166 -10.65 -8.00 -0.74
N ALA A 167 -11.31 -8.08 0.41
CA ALA A 167 -12.05 -6.95 0.99
C ALA A 167 -11.13 -5.82 1.50
N THR A 168 -9.92 -6.16 1.95
CA THR A 168 -8.92 -5.20 2.45
C THR A 168 -7.53 -5.66 2.01
N SER A 169 -6.65 -4.74 1.63
CA SER A 169 -5.29 -5.10 1.23
C SER A 169 -4.32 -5.05 2.41
N ALA A 170 -3.80 -6.22 2.80
CA ALA A 170 -2.80 -6.33 3.87
C ALA A 170 -1.48 -5.62 3.52
N VAL A 171 -1.13 -5.53 2.23
CA VAL A 171 0.08 -4.84 1.77
C VAL A 171 -0.01 -3.35 2.08
N HIS A 172 -1.15 -2.74 1.77
CA HIS A 172 -1.41 -1.33 2.04
C HIS A 172 -1.40 -1.02 3.54
N SER A 173 -2.05 -1.87 4.36
CA SER A 173 -2.01 -1.72 5.82
C SER A 173 -0.58 -1.78 6.38
N ARG A 174 0.24 -2.71 5.89
CA ARG A 174 1.64 -2.83 6.31
C ARG A 174 2.50 -1.64 5.85
N ALA A 175 2.24 -1.10 4.65
CA ALA A 175 2.88 0.12 4.17
C ALA A 175 2.55 1.32 5.07
N PHE A 176 1.28 1.49 5.42
CA PHE A 176 0.82 2.52 6.34
C PHE A 176 1.46 2.40 7.73
N THR A 177 1.56 1.18 8.25
CA THR A 177 2.23 0.91 9.53
C THR A 177 3.69 1.34 9.50
N LEU A 178 4.42 0.97 8.44
CA LEU A 178 5.83 1.35 8.26
C LEU A 178 5.98 2.87 8.13
N LEU A 179 5.09 3.54 7.39
CA LEU A 179 5.07 5.00 7.28
C LEU A 179 4.82 5.68 8.63
N LEU A 180 3.91 5.15 9.45
CA LEU A 180 3.67 5.68 10.81
C LEU A 180 4.93 5.57 11.67
N GLN A 181 5.66 4.45 11.61
CA GLN A 181 6.90 4.26 12.36
C GLN A 181 7.99 5.25 11.94
N ILE A 182 8.16 5.47 10.63
CA ILE A 182 9.12 6.44 10.10
C ILE A 182 8.73 7.87 10.48
N SER A 183 7.45 8.21 10.35
CA SER A 183 6.93 9.54 10.72
C SER A 183 7.04 9.80 12.22
N TYR A 184 6.89 8.76 13.06
CA TYR A 184 7.14 8.85 14.49
C TYR A 184 8.60 9.18 14.79
N ALA A 185 9.54 8.41 14.22
CA ALA A 185 10.97 8.66 14.36
C ALA A 185 11.34 10.10 13.94
N ARG A 186 10.82 10.57 12.81
CA ARG A 186 10.99 11.95 12.34
C ARG A 186 10.43 12.97 13.34
N SER A 187 9.24 12.71 13.90
CA SER A 187 8.59 13.65 14.84
C SER A 187 9.42 13.87 16.11
N ILE A 188 10.04 12.82 16.67
CA ILE A 188 10.92 12.92 17.84
C ILE A 188 12.18 13.74 17.51
N LEU A 189 12.74 13.52 16.32
CA LEU A 189 13.92 14.25 15.84
C LEU A 189 13.61 15.69 15.44
N GLN A 190 12.35 16.05 15.24
CA GLN A 190 11.95 17.45 15.01
C GLN A 190 11.61 18.16 16.32
N SER A 191 10.89 17.52 17.25
CA SER A 191 10.50 18.16 18.51
C SER A 191 11.71 18.55 19.36
N ALA A 192 12.66 17.64 19.54
CA ALA A 192 13.86 17.93 20.33
C ALA A 192 14.87 18.88 19.63
N PHE A 193 14.64 19.31 18.37
CA PHE A 193 15.43 20.39 17.77
C PHE A 193 15.11 21.75 18.42
N PHE A 194 13.86 21.93 18.86
CA PHE A 194 13.45 23.14 19.58
C PHE A 194 13.99 23.14 21.02
N GLU A 195 14.12 21.96 21.64
CA GLU A 195 14.70 21.79 22.98
C GLU A 195 16.21 22.10 23.00
N LEU A 196 16.95 21.76 21.93
CA LEU A 196 18.38 22.08 21.80
C LEU A 196 18.70 23.58 21.78
N ARG A 197 17.71 24.46 21.50
CA ARG A 197 17.90 25.92 21.63
C ARG A 197 17.73 26.41 23.06
N ALA A 198 17.13 25.62 23.94
CA ALA A 198 16.74 26.02 25.29
C ALA A 198 17.78 25.62 26.36
N GLU A 199 18.61 24.61 26.12
CA GLU A 199 19.63 24.13 27.06
C GLU A 199 21.07 24.48 26.63
N GLU A 200 22.00 24.32 27.58
CA GLU A 200 23.46 24.47 27.43
C GLU A 200 24.03 23.88 26.12
N PRO A 201 25.18 24.36 25.61
CA PRO A 201 25.68 23.98 24.29
C PRO A 201 25.77 22.46 24.12
N ALA A 202 24.80 21.89 23.40
CA ALA A 202 24.75 20.48 23.14
C ALA A 202 26.04 20.02 22.44
N SER A 203 26.55 18.85 22.85
CA SER A 203 27.75 18.28 22.25
C SER A 203 27.60 18.19 20.73
N ILE A 204 28.63 18.62 20.00
CA ILE A 204 28.69 18.54 18.52
C ILE A 204 28.39 17.11 18.04
N ALA A 205 28.81 16.10 18.80
CA ALA A 205 28.54 14.70 18.51
C ALA A 205 27.04 14.33 18.58
N LEU A 206 26.28 14.92 19.53
CA LEU A 206 24.83 14.73 19.63
C LEU A 206 24.11 15.34 18.43
N ILE A 207 24.52 16.54 18.03
CA ILE A 207 23.94 17.25 16.86
C ILE A 207 24.23 16.47 15.58
N ALA A 208 25.48 16.01 15.39
CA ALA A 208 25.86 15.20 14.24
C ALA A 208 25.08 13.89 14.16
N MET A 209 24.97 13.15 15.27
CA MET A 209 24.19 11.90 15.31
C MET A 209 22.71 12.14 14.98
N ARG A 210 22.12 13.19 15.56
CA ARG A 210 20.72 13.56 15.29
C ARG A 210 20.51 13.88 13.81
N HIS A 211 21.41 14.65 13.21
CA HIS A 211 21.35 14.99 11.80
C HIS A 211 21.42 13.72 10.93
N ARG A 212 22.35 12.79 11.22
CA ARG A 212 22.44 11.52 10.48
C ARG A 212 21.14 10.72 10.59
N LEU A 213 20.58 10.54 11.79
CA LEU A 213 19.31 9.80 11.95
C LEU A 213 18.12 10.49 11.27
N LEU A 214 18.10 11.83 11.24
CA LEU A 214 17.06 12.60 10.54
C LEU A 214 17.18 12.42 9.03
N CYS A 215 18.39 12.53 8.48
CA CYS A 215 18.65 12.26 7.06
C CYS A 215 18.23 10.85 6.66
N PHE A 216 18.57 9.84 7.47
CA PHE A 216 18.16 8.45 7.24
C PHE A 216 16.64 8.31 7.19
N SER A 217 15.95 8.84 8.20
CA SER A 217 14.48 8.78 8.29
C SER A 217 13.80 9.57 7.16
N ASN A 218 14.43 10.65 6.69
CA ASN A 218 13.95 11.43 5.56
C ASN A 218 14.07 10.67 4.25
N ILE A 219 15.24 10.09 3.97
CA ILE A 219 15.49 9.29 2.76
C ILE A 219 14.50 8.12 2.67
N LEU A 220 14.27 7.42 3.78
CA LEU A 220 13.30 6.32 3.81
C LEU A 220 11.86 6.78 3.58
N HIS A 221 11.45 7.87 4.21
CA HIS A 221 10.11 8.43 4.01
C HIS A 221 9.91 8.82 2.54
N ASP A 222 10.86 9.56 1.96
CA ASP A 222 10.83 10.00 0.57
C ASP A 222 10.77 8.81 -0.39
N HIS A 223 11.56 7.77 -0.12
CA HIS A 223 11.57 6.55 -0.93
C HIS A 223 10.22 5.86 -0.93
N ILE A 224 9.63 5.64 0.26
CA ILE A 224 8.36 4.93 0.39
C ILE A 224 7.23 5.72 -0.27
N THR A 225 7.12 7.02 0.00
CA THR A 225 6.04 7.86 -0.57
C THR A 225 6.18 8.02 -2.08
N THR A 226 7.41 8.26 -2.58
CA THR A 226 7.65 8.43 -4.02
C THR A 226 7.45 7.11 -4.77
N THR A 227 8.00 6.01 -4.26
CA THR A 227 7.86 4.69 -4.89
C THR A 227 6.41 4.23 -4.90
N ALA A 228 5.69 4.41 -3.78
CA ALA A 228 4.26 4.08 -3.72
C ALA A 228 3.44 4.93 -4.72
N ALA A 229 3.71 6.23 -4.81
CA ALA A 229 3.02 7.13 -5.73
C ALA A 229 3.27 6.74 -7.20
N VAL A 230 4.51 6.41 -7.57
CA VAL A 230 4.87 5.98 -8.94
C VAL A 230 4.18 4.67 -9.30
N ILE A 231 4.29 3.64 -8.44
CA ILE A 231 3.67 2.32 -8.69
C ILE A 231 2.14 2.45 -8.77
N HIS A 232 1.53 3.27 -7.91
CA HIS A 232 0.08 3.48 -7.92
C HIS A 232 -0.40 4.26 -9.15
N LYS A 233 0.34 5.29 -9.58
CA LYS A 233 0.01 6.06 -10.80
C LYS A 233 0.05 5.17 -12.04
N ASP A 234 1.04 4.28 -12.15
CA ASP A 234 1.13 3.30 -13.23
C ASP A 234 -0.04 2.32 -13.22
N MET A 235 -0.38 1.78 -12.03
CA MET A 235 -1.54 0.90 -11.88
C MET A 235 -2.84 1.57 -12.33
N LEU A 236 -3.10 2.81 -11.90
CA LEU A 236 -4.29 3.56 -12.32
C LEU A 236 -4.35 3.74 -13.85
N ALA A 237 -3.23 4.11 -14.47
CA ALA A 237 -3.17 4.26 -15.93
C ALA A 237 -3.49 2.95 -16.64
N ARG A 238 -2.89 1.83 -16.21
CA ARG A 238 -3.16 0.49 -16.77
C ARG A 238 -4.60 0.02 -16.50
N MET A 239 -5.15 0.34 -15.33
CA MET A 239 -6.51 -0.02 -14.95
C MET A 239 -7.54 0.66 -15.85
N THR A 240 -7.31 1.92 -16.26
CA THR A 240 -8.21 2.61 -17.18
C THR A 240 -8.23 2.00 -18.58
N SER A 241 -7.11 1.43 -19.05
CA SER A 241 -7.00 0.83 -20.38
C SER A 241 -7.28 -0.68 -20.43
N ALA A 242 -7.53 -1.33 -19.30
CA ALA A 242 -7.83 -2.77 -19.25
C ALA A 242 -9.06 -3.13 -20.10
N ALA A 243 -9.10 -4.29 -20.75
CA ALA A 243 -10.23 -4.69 -21.60
C ALA A 243 -11.37 -5.37 -20.81
N ASP A 244 -11.01 -6.20 -19.83
CA ASP A 244 -11.92 -7.06 -19.06
C ASP A 244 -11.51 -7.12 -17.58
N ILE A 245 -12.35 -7.76 -16.75
CA ILE A 245 -12.13 -7.91 -15.30
C ILE A 245 -10.87 -8.73 -15.02
N ASP A 246 -10.60 -9.76 -15.82
CA ASP A 246 -9.44 -10.63 -15.63
C ASP A 246 -8.12 -9.87 -15.82
N SER A 247 -8.08 -8.98 -16.82
CA SER A 247 -7.00 -8.03 -17.06
C SER A 247 -6.86 -7.06 -15.88
N MET A 248 -7.98 -6.54 -15.37
CA MET A 248 -7.97 -5.65 -14.19
C MET A 248 -7.42 -6.37 -12.95
N ALA A 249 -7.82 -7.62 -12.72
CA ALA A 249 -7.34 -8.44 -11.62
C ALA A 249 -5.85 -8.80 -11.78
N ALA A 250 -5.39 -9.06 -13.00
CA ALA A 250 -3.97 -9.30 -13.29
C ALA A 250 -3.13 -8.03 -13.04
N ILE A 251 -3.63 -6.86 -13.43
CA ILE A 251 -2.99 -5.56 -13.15
C ILE A 251 -2.92 -5.30 -11.64
N TRP A 252 -4.00 -5.59 -10.90
CA TRP A 252 -4.00 -5.46 -9.44
C TRP A 252 -3.00 -6.40 -8.76
N ALA A 253 -2.94 -7.67 -9.19
CA ALA A 253 -2.00 -8.64 -8.65
C ALA A 253 -0.54 -8.24 -8.91
N ASP A 254 -0.24 -7.73 -10.10
CA ASP A 254 1.08 -7.17 -10.44
C ASP A 254 1.39 -5.93 -9.58
N TYR A 255 0.43 -5.02 -9.44
CA TYR A 255 0.54 -3.85 -8.57
C TYR A 255 0.88 -4.21 -7.11
N GLU A 256 0.15 -5.14 -6.50
CA GLU A 256 0.43 -5.56 -5.12
C GLU A 256 1.81 -6.20 -4.98
N LYS A 257 2.22 -7.01 -5.95
CA LYS A 257 3.57 -7.63 -5.96
C LYS A 257 4.66 -6.56 -6.01
N ARG A 258 4.52 -5.57 -6.90
CA ARG A 258 5.46 -4.44 -7.05
C ARG A 258 5.48 -3.56 -5.79
N LEU A 259 4.32 -3.35 -5.17
CA LEU A 259 4.22 -2.61 -3.92
C LEU A 259 4.93 -3.36 -2.77
N GLN A 260 4.78 -4.68 -2.69
CA GLN A 260 5.45 -5.50 -1.68
C GLN A 260 6.99 -5.42 -1.80
N THR A 261 7.52 -5.52 -3.02
CA THR A 261 8.96 -5.47 -3.28
C THR A 261 9.51 -4.05 -3.12
N GLY A 262 8.85 -3.04 -3.69
CA GLY A 262 9.30 -1.65 -3.67
C GLY A 262 9.26 -0.99 -2.28
N LEU A 263 8.32 -1.39 -1.42
CA LEU A 263 8.15 -0.82 -0.08
C LEU A 263 8.78 -1.65 1.06
N LEU A 264 9.64 -2.61 0.73
CA LEU A 264 10.35 -3.45 1.71
C LEU A 264 9.41 -4.35 2.57
N LEU A 265 8.26 -4.71 2.01
CA LEU A 265 7.22 -5.49 2.70
C LEU A 265 7.28 -6.99 2.39
N THR A 266 8.07 -7.41 1.40
CA THR A 266 8.25 -8.85 1.12
C THR A 266 8.86 -9.58 2.32
N SER A 267 8.52 -10.86 2.49
CA SER A 267 9.06 -11.71 3.56
C SER A 267 10.59 -11.85 3.49
N SER A 268 11.17 -11.87 2.29
CA SER A 268 12.62 -11.84 2.07
C SER A 268 13.30 -10.55 2.57
N MET A 269 12.55 -9.45 2.70
CA MET A 269 13.05 -8.16 3.22
C MET A 269 13.01 -8.09 4.73
N THR A 270 12.56 -9.14 5.43
CA THR A 270 12.40 -9.08 6.89
C THR A 270 13.70 -8.71 7.60
N PRO A 271 14.86 -9.32 7.30
CA PRO A 271 16.12 -8.91 7.94
C PRO A 271 16.50 -7.44 7.68
N VAL A 272 16.28 -6.95 6.45
CA VAL A 272 16.56 -5.55 6.09
C VAL A 272 15.61 -4.59 6.83
N ARG A 273 14.33 -4.94 6.89
CA ARG A 273 13.30 -4.18 7.59
C ARG A 273 13.57 -4.15 9.10
N ASP A 274 14.00 -5.25 9.69
CA ASP A 274 14.33 -5.30 11.11
C ASP A 274 15.51 -4.37 11.43
N VAL A 275 16.55 -4.35 10.58
CA VAL A 275 17.65 -3.38 10.72
C VAL A 275 17.18 -1.93 10.54
N ILE A 276 16.27 -1.65 9.60
CA ILE A 276 15.66 -0.33 9.46
C ILE A 276 14.95 0.06 10.76
N LEU A 277 14.13 -0.84 11.31
CA LEU A 277 13.39 -0.58 12.54
C LEU A 277 14.33 -0.40 13.74
N ASP A 278 15.44 -1.14 13.80
CA ASP A 278 16.48 -0.96 14.82
C ASP A 278 17.14 0.41 14.72
N ILE A 279 17.48 0.88 13.51
CA ILE A 279 18.00 2.24 13.30
C ILE A 279 16.96 3.29 13.69
N LEU A 280 15.69 3.10 13.32
CA LEU A 280 14.62 4.01 13.73
C LEU A 280 14.41 4.01 15.25
N ALA A 281 14.62 2.87 15.92
CA ALA A 281 14.54 2.76 17.38
C ALA A 281 15.68 3.49 18.10
N MET A 282 16.83 3.71 17.45
CA MET A 282 17.90 4.55 17.99
C MET A 282 17.42 5.97 18.30
N ASN A 283 16.38 6.47 17.60
CA ASN A 283 15.78 7.79 17.86
C ASN A 283 15.13 7.89 19.24
N GLU A 284 14.54 6.81 19.74
CA GLU A 284 13.99 6.77 21.10
C GLU A 284 15.10 6.65 22.16
N LEU A 285 16.22 6.01 21.80
CA LEU A 285 17.34 5.75 22.72
C LEU A 285 18.33 6.91 22.82
N LEU A 286 18.30 7.86 21.88
CA LEU A 286 19.23 8.98 21.81
C LEU A 286 19.37 9.78 23.12
N PRO A 287 18.30 10.05 23.90
CA PRO A 287 18.44 10.75 25.19
C PRO A 287 19.11 9.92 26.29
N ALA A 288 19.07 8.58 26.20
CA ALA A 288 19.47 7.68 27.26
C ALA A 288 20.80 6.95 27.01
N ARG A 289 21.25 6.84 25.75
CA ARG A 289 22.48 6.15 25.36
C ARG A 289 23.60 7.11 24.97
N ARG A 290 24.84 6.63 25.07
CA ARG A 290 26.02 7.36 24.61
C ARG A 290 26.00 7.46 23.08
N THR A 291 26.28 8.64 22.55
CA THR A 291 26.32 8.90 21.10
C THR A 291 27.32 8.01 20.38
N THR A 292 28.45 7.70 21.00
CA THR A 292 29.50 6.84 20.42
C THR A 292 29.00 5.42 20.19
N GLU A 293 28.24 4.86 21.13
CA GLU A 293 27.68 3.50 21.00
C GLU A 293 26.62 3.43 19.89
N LEU A 294 25.78 4.47 19.78
CA LEU A 294 24.77 4.57 18.72
C LEU A 294 25.42 4.78 17.35
N GLN A 295 26.49 5.57 17.29
CA GLN A 295 27.26 5.78 16.07
C GLN A 295 27.91 4.49 15.59
N ASP A 296 28.58 3.74 16.47
CA ASP A 296 29.17 2.44 16.13
C ASP A 296 28.11 1.44 15.63
N GLN A 297 26.91 1.47 16.22
CA GLN A 297 25.81 0.60 15.81
C GLN A 297 25.26 1.00 14.43
N LEU A 298 25.13 2.31 14.16
CA LEU A 298 24.70 2.83 12.86
C LEU A 298 25.70 2.47 11.75
N GLU A 299 26.99 2.68 12.00
CA GLU A 299 28.07 2.39 11.03
C GLU A 299 28.19 0.90 10.71
N LYS A 300 27.86 0.01 11.67
CA LYS A 300 27.75 -1.44 11.40
C LYS A 300 26.51 -1.82 10.62
N SER A 301 25.40 -1.09 10.82
CA SER A 301 24.09 -1.43 10.24
C SER A 301 23.94 -0.97 8.78
N LEU A 302 24.50 0.19 8.43
CA LEU A 302 24.36 0.78 7.08
C LEU A 302 24.93 -0.11 5.96
N PRO A 303 26.16 -0.68 6.05
CA PRO A 303 26.71 -1.52 4.97
C PRO A 303 25.90 -2.81 4.74
N PHE A 304 25.39 -3.42 5.82
CA PHE A 304 24.50 -4.57 5.72
C PHE A 304 23.21 -4.19 5.00
N LEU A 305 22.62 -3.05 5.35
CA LEU A 305 21.40 -2.57 4.74
C LEU A 305 21.58 -2.24 3.25
N VAL A 306 22.65 -1.52 2.89
CA VAL A 306 22.97 -1.18 1.49
C VAL A 306 23.22 -2.44 0.66
N SER A 307 24.01 -3.38 1.16
CA SER A 307 24.26 -4.65 0.46
C SER A 307 22.99 -5.49 0.32
N GLY A 308 22.13 -5.53 1.35
CA GLY A 308 20.82 -6.17 1.31
C GLY A 308 19.94 -5.57 0.21
N LEU A 309 19.76 -4.25 0.18
CA LEU A 309 18.97 -3.56 -0.84
C LEU A 309 19.48 -3.84 -2.27
N ARG A 310 20.81 -3.78 -2.48
CA ARG A 310 21.43 -4.08 -3.79
C ARG A 310 21.23 -5.54 -4.21
N ALA A 311 21.37 -6.49 -3.30
CA ALA A 311 21.17 -7.91 -3.61
C ALA A 311 19.75 -8.18 -4.12
N ILE A 312 18.78 -7.46 -3.57
CA ILE A 312 17.35 -7.64 -3.85
C ILE A 312 16.95 -6.92 -5.13
N SER A 313 17.47 -5.69 -5.32
CA SER A 313 17.39 -4.96 -6.59
C SER A 313 17.83 -5.86 -7.75
N ARG A 314 18.99 -6.53 -7.62
CA ARG A 314 19.53 -7.47 -8.61
C ARG A 314 18.69 -8.73 -8.82
N ALA A 315 17.95 -9.17 -7.81
CA ALA A 315 17.09 -10.36 -7.88
C ALA A 315 15.73 -10.09 -8.57
N GLY A 316 15.60 -8.99 -9.32
CA GLY A 316 14.35 -8.58 -9.98
C GLY A 316 13.45 -7.72 -9.09
N GLY A 317 14.04 -6.97 -8.15
CA GLY A 317 13.33 -5.97 -7.34
C GLY A 317 12.95 -4.71 -8.14
N GLU A 318 12.17 -3.82 -7.52
CA GLU A 318 11.86 -2.53 -8.13
C GLU A 318 13.12 -1.65 -8.25
N PRO A 319 13.28 -0.89 -9.34
CA PRO A 319 14.49 -0.08 -9.58
C PRO A 319 14.71 1.00 -8.51
N GLY A 320 13.65 1.42 -7.81
CA GLY A 320 13.75 2.36 -6.69
C GLY A 320 14.63 1.84 -5.54
N LEU A 321 14.81 0.53 -5.39
CA LEU A 321 15.67 -0.05 -4.35
C LEU A 321 17.15 0.26 -4.57
N GLU A 322 17.61 0.34 -5.82
CA GLU A 322 18.99 0.73 -6.13
C GLU A 322 19.23 2.20 -5.78
N VAL A 323 18.29 3.07 -6.16
CA VAL A 323 18.34 4.51 -5.84
C VAL A 323 18.34 4.72 -4.32
N LEU A 324 17.54 3.96 -3.57
CA LEU A 324 17.57 3.98 -2.11
C LEU A 324 18.93 3.55 -1.58
N ALA A 325 19.50 2.47 -2.10
CA ALA A 325 20.81 1.97 -1.67
C ALA A 325 21.92 3.00 -1.93
N GLU A 326 21.93 3.65 -3.10
CA GLU A 326 22.86 4.73 -3.42
C GLU A 326 22.73 5.94 -2.47
N ARG A 327 21.51 6.39 -2.19
CA ARG A 327 21.28 7.51 -1.26
C ARG A 327 21.76 7.19 0.16
N LEU A 328 21.66 5.92 0.57
CA LEU A 328 22.11 5.48 1.89
C LEU A 328 23.64 5.27 1.94
N ASP A 329 24.27 4.90 0.83
CA ASP A 329 25.74 4.81 0.69
C ASP A 329 26.40 6.19 0.88
N TRP A 330 25.80 7.27 0.36
CA TRP A 330 26.34 8.62 0.59
C TRP A 330 26.38 9.01 2.07
N MET A 331 25.57 8.37 2.92
CA MET A 331 25.59 8.61 4.37
C MET A 331 26.71 7.85 5.11
N THR A 332 27.31 6.84 4.48
CA THR A 332 28.49 6.16 5.05
C THR A 332 29.76 6.94 4.79
N ASP A 333 29.80 7.73 3.71
CA ASP A 333 30.94 8.56 3.32
C ASP A 333 30.97 9.93 4.04
N SER A 334 29.88 10.29 4.74
CA SER A 334 29.69 11.56 5.46
C SER A 334 29.85 11.40 6.97
#